data_AF-A0A7V8WF85-F1
#
_entry.id   AF-A0A7V8WF85-F1
#
_cell.length_a   1.000
_cell.length_b   1.000
_cell.length_c   1.000
_cell.angle_alpha   90.00
_cell.angle_beta   90.00
_cell.angle_gamma   90.00
#
_symmetry.space_group_name_H-M   'P 1'
#
loop_
_entity.id
_entity.type
_entity.pdbx_description
1 polymer ?
#
loop_
_entity_poly.entity_id
_entity_poly.type
_entity_poly.pdbx_seq_one_letter_code
_entity_poly.pdbx_strand_id
1 'polypeptide(L)' 'LEQAGVPRSTIHVSGLCTRTHPDIFHSYRAAGPDAGRMAAVIRANR' A
#
# COMPACT_ATOMS: atom_id res chain seq x y z
N LEU A 1 13.55 -3.51 5.90
CA LEU A 1 13.34 -2.55 7.01
C LEU A 1 14.08 -3.00 8.25
N GLU A 2 13.86 -4.23 8.74
CA GLU A 2 14.64 -4.79 9.87
C GLU A 2 16.15 -4.84 9.58
N GLN A 3 16.56 -5.31 8.40
CA GLN A 3 17.98 -5.28 7.96
C GLN A 3 18.55 -3.85 7.84
N ALA A 4 17.68 -2.85 7.71
CA ALA A 4 18.07 -1.44 7.70
C ALA A 4 18.01 -0.80 9.11
N GLY A 5 17.79 -1.60 10.16
CA GLY A 5 17.76 -1.16 11.56
C GLY A 5 16.40 -0.71 12.09
N VAL A 6 15.31 -0.78 11.30
CA VAL A 6 13.96 -0.41 11.78
C VAL A 6 13.44 -1.51 12.73
N PRO A 7 13.07 -1.19 13.99
CA PRO A 7 12.53 -2.18 14.91
C PRO A 7 11.25 -2.82 14.36
N ARG A 8 11.15 -4.15 14.47
CA ARG A 8 9.97 -4.88 13.99
C ARG A 8 8.67 -4.38 14.61
N SER A 9 8.68 -3.98 15.88
CA SER A 9 7.52 -3.45 16.60
C SER A 9 6.97 -2.14 16.02
N THR A 10 7.77 -1.40 15.23
CA THR A 10 7.36 -0.15 14.59
C THR A 10 7.04 -0.33 13.09
N ILE A 11 7.04 -1.57 12.60
CA ILE A 11 6.65 -1.88 11.22
C ILE A 11 5.21 -2.37 11.24
N HIS A 12 4.32 -1.59 10.61
CA HIS A 12 2.91 -1.92 10.50
C HIS A 12 2.58 -2.39 9.09
N VAL A 13 1.89 -3.53 8.98
CA VAL A 13 1.50 -4.14 7.70
C VAL A 13 -0.02 -4.07 7.58
N SER A 14 -0.53 -3.50 6.48
CA SER A 14 -1.99 -3.35 6.27
C SER A 14 -2.73 -4.68 6.09
N GLY A 15 -2.07 -5.71 5.53
CA GLY A 15 -2.69 -7.00 5.24
C GLY A 15 -3.62 -7.02 4.03
N LEU A 16 -3.88 -5.88 3.38
CA LEU A 16 -4.76 -5.79 2.22
C LEU A 16 -4.04 -6.06 0.90
N CYS A 17 -4.69 -6.83 0.02
CA CYS A 17 -4.24 -7.07 -1.35
C CYS A 17 -5.04 -6.21 -2.32
N THR A 18 -4.36 -5.40 -3.16
CA THR A 18 -5.00 -4.51 -4.14
C THR A 18 -5.76 -5.25 -5.24
N ARG A 19 -5.45 -6.52 -5.50
CA ARG A 19 -6.21 -7.35 -6.46
C ARG A 19 -7.46 -7.97 -5.85
N THR A 20 -7.38 -8.43 -4.60
CA THR A 20 -8.47 -9.17 -3.95
C THR A 20 -9.59 -8.25 -3.48
N HIS A 21 -9.32 -6.95 -3.32
CA HIS A 21 -10.29 -5.93 -2.90
C HIS A 21 -10.48 -4.86 -3.99
N PRO A 22 -11.08 -5.21 -5.16
CA PRO A 22 -11.20 -4.32 -6.31
C PRO A 22 -12.22 -3.19 -6.12
N ASP A 23 -13.08 -3.30 -5.11
CA ASP A 23 -14.05 -2.29 -4.69
C ASP A 23 -13.38 -1.08 -3.99
N ILE A 24 -12.17 -1.27 -3.46
CA ILE A 24 -11.43 -0.25 -2.71
C ILE A 24 -10.16 0.20 -3.45
N PHE A 25 -9.50 -0.70 -4.19
CA PHE A 25 -8.18 -0.43 -4.78
C PHE A 25 -8.12 -0.62 -6.30
N HIS A 26 -7.23 0.15 -6.94
CA HIS A 26 -6.84 -0.09 -8.32
C HIS A 26 -5.76 -1.19 -8.45
N SER A 27 -6.11 -2.22 -9.20
CA SER A 27 -5.30 -3.37 -9.65
C SER A 27 -4.57 -3.27 -11.00
N TYR A 28 -3.29 -2.88 -11.12
CA TYR A 28 -2.61 -3.02 -12.45
C TYR A 28 -2.59 -4.47 -12.93
N ARG A 29 -2.39 -5.44 -12.05
CA ARG A 29 -2.45 -6.85 -12.48
C ARG A 29 -3.87 -7.29 -12.86
N ALA A 30 -4.91 -6.66 -12.31
CA ALA A 30 -6.29 -7.03 -12.63
C ALA A 30 -6.80 -6.36 -13.90
N ALA A 31 -6.56 -5.04 -14.05
CA ALA A 31 -7.12 -4.20 -15.10
C ALA A 31 -6.09 -3.72 -16.13
N GLY A 32 -4.81 -4.08 -15.98
CA GLY A 32 -3.76 -3.79 -16.97
C GLY A 32 -3.58 -2.28 -17.22
N PRO A 33 -3.38 -1.88 -18.49
CA PRO A 33 -3.22 -0.48 -18.87
C PRO A 33 -4.34 0.45 -18.39
N ASP A 34 -5.57 -0.07 -18.25
CA ASP A 34 -6.74 0.71 -17.87
C ASP A 34 -6.90 0.91 -16.35
N ALA A 35 -6.02 0.29 -15.54
CA ALA A 35 -6.06 0.47 -14.10
C ALA A 35 -5.81 1.95 -13.73
N GLY A 36 -6.61 2.49 -12.80
CA GLY A 36 -6.31 3.77 -12.15
C GLY A 36 -5.04 3.71 -11.28
N ARG A 37 -4.69 4.83 -10.65
CA ARG A 37 -3.55 4.92 -9.71
C ARG A 37 -3.98 5.59 -8.42
N MET A 38 -3.52 5.03 -7.31
CA MET A 38 -3.75 5.57 -5.97
C MET A 38 -2.51 6.30 -5.50
N ALA A 39 -2.69 7.30 -4.63
CA ALA A 39 -1.60 7.99 -3.97
C ALA A 39 -1.56 7.60 -2.48
N ALA A 40 -0.36 7.30 -1.97
CA ALA A 40 -0.13 7.20 -0.54
C ALA A 40 0.37 8.56 -0.03
N VAL A 41 -0.27 9.10 1.00
CA VAL A 41 -0.01 10.46 1.51
C VAL A 41 0.36 10.39 2.99
N ILE A 42 1.38 11.15 3.39
CA ILE A 42 1.78 11.32 4.78
C ILE A 42 2.02 12.80 5.06
N ARG A 43 1.60 13.27 6.23
CA ARG A 43 1.93 14.60 6.76
C ARG A 43 2.31 14.47 8.23
N ALA A 44 3.25 15.30 8.67
CA ALA A 44 3.40 15.54 10.10
C ALA A 44 2.27 16.49 10.54
N ASN A 45 1.69 16.24 11.71
CA ASN A 45 0.87 17.24 12.36
C ASN A 45 1.80 18.33 12.91
N ARG A 46 1.46 19.61 12.69
CA ARG A 46 2.08 20.72 13.43
C ARG A 46 1.44 20.82 14.80
#